data_AF-A0A530R615-F1
#
_entry.id   AF-A0A530R615-F1
#
_cell.length_a   1.000
_cell.length_b   1.000
_cell.length_c   1.000
_cell.angle_alpha   90.00
_cell.angle_beta   90.00
_cell.angle_gamma   90.00
#
_symmetry.space_group_name_H-M   'P 1'
#
loop_
_entity.id
_entity.type
_entity.pdbx_description
1 polymer ?
#
loop_
_entity_poly.entity_id
_entity_poly.type
_entity_poly.pdbx_seq_one_letter_code
_entity_poly.pdbx_strand_id
1 'polypeptide(L)'
;MDVVVVESPAKAKTINKYLGKNYKVLASFGHVRDLPAKDGSVRPDEDFAMSWAVDTASSKRLADIAKAVKDADGLILATDPDREGEAISWHVLEVLKQKRALKDKPVSRVVFNAITKSSVLEAMANPRQIDAPLVDAYLARRALDYL
;
A
#
# COMPACT_ATOMS: atom_id res chain seq x y z
N MET A 1 5.86 -18.41 0.19
CA MET A 1 4.75 -17.74 0.91
C MET A 1 4.74 -16.28 0.49
N ASP A 2 3.57 -15.77 0.09
CA ASP A 2 3.41 -14.36 -0.28
C ASP A 2 3.05 -13.49 0.92
N VAL A 3 3.43 -12.21 0.87
CA VAL A 3 2.99 -11.21 1.84
C VAL A 3 1.85 -10.40 1.25
N VAL A 4 0.74 -10.32 1.98
CA VAL A 4 -0.41 -9.50 1.62
C VAL A 4 -0.48 -8.31 2.56
N VAL A 5 -0.52 -7.09 2.02
CA VAL A 5 -0.67 -5.86 2.82
C VAL A 5 -2.08 -5.30 2.63
N VAL A 6 -2.78 -5.09 3.73
CA VAL A 6 -4.11 -4.46 3.78
C VAL A 6 -4.06 -3.21 4.64
N GLU A 7 -5.08 -2.36 4.59
CA GLU A 7 -5.07 -1.12 5.38
C GLU A 7 -5.30 -1.34 6.88
N SER A 8 -6.14 -2.30 7.29
CA SER A 8 -6.63 -2.40 8.67
C SER A 8 -6.40 -3.78 9.31
N PRO A 9 -6.17 -3.84 10.63
CA PRO A 9 -5.94 -5.11 11.34
C PRO A 9 -7.12 -6.07 11.27
N ALA A 10 -8.34 -5.54 11.27
CA ALA A 10 -9.56 -6.33 11.16
C ALA A 10 -9.60 -7.07 9.81
N LYS A 11 -9.33 -6.36 8.70
CA LYS A 11 -9.19 -6.98 7.37
C LYS A 11 -8.09 -8.02 7.35
N ALA A 12 -6.94 -7.72 7.95
CA ALA A 12 -5.80 -8.64 7.96
C ALA A 12 -6.16 -9.98 8.61
N LYS A 13 -6.81 -9.94 9.79
CA LYS A 13 -7.24 -11.14 10.51
C LYS A 13 -8.26 -11.96 9.71
N THR A 14 -9.21 -11.32 9.04
CA THR A 14 -10.25 -11.99 8.26
C THR A 14 -9.69 -12.61 6.98
N ILE A 15 -8.90 -11.85 6.21
CA ILE A 15 -8.30 -12.31 4.94
C ILE A 15 -7.31 -13.45 5.21
N ASN A 16 -6.52 -13.39 6.28
CA ASN A 16 -5.60 -14.47 6.65
C ASN A 16 -6.32 -15.80 6.91
N LYS A 17 -7.55 -15.77 7.46
CA LYS A 17 -8.38 -16.97 7.63
C LYS A 17 -8.84 -17.55 6.30
N TYR A 18 -9.09 -16.72 5.30
CA TYR A 18 -9.55 -17.16 3.98
C TYR A 18 -8.42 -17.71 3.12
N LEU A 19 -7.25 -17.06 3.16
CA LEU A 19 -6.09 -17.41 2.35
C LEU A 19 -5.26 -18.58 2.93
N GLY A 20 -5.28 -18.78 4.25
CA GLY A 20 -4.59 -19.87 4.91
C GLY A 20 -3.07 -19.67 4.99
N LYS A 21 -2.33 -20.77 5.19
CA LYS A 21 -0.90 -20.74 5.58
C LYS A 21 0.07 -20.32 4.47
N ASN A 22 -0.39 -20.25 3.23
CA ASN A 22 0.45 -19.87 2.08
C ASN A 22 0.67 -18.35 1.99
N TYR A 23 -0.01 -17.59 2.83
CA TYR A 23 0.03 -16.13 2.85
C TYR A 23 0.31 -15.61 4.26
N LYS A 24 1.04 -14.50 4.33
CA LYS A 24 1.21 -13.70 5.53
C LYS A 24 0.54 -12.35 5.34
N VAL A 25 -0.58 -12.14 6.01
CA VAL A 25 -1.34 -10.88 5.89
C VAL A 25 -0.92 -9.88 6.97
N LEU A 26 -0.50 -8.69 6.56
CA LEU A 26 -0.07 -7.59 7.42
C LEU A 26 -0.94 -6.34 7.17
N ALA A 27 -1.09 -5.50 8.19
CA ALA A 27 -1.83 -4.25 8.08
C ALA A 27 -0.87 -3.04 8.03
N SER A 28 -1.12 -2.08 7.15
CA SER A 28 -0.43 -0.78 7.09
C SER A 28 -0.92 0.19 8.17
N PHE A 29 -2.16 0.01 8.64
CA PHE A 29 -2.92 0.90 9.53
C PHE A 29 -3.24 2.25 8.89
N GLY A 30 -3.73 2.20 7.64
CA GLY A 30 -4.07 3.37 6.84
C GLY A 30 -2.87 3.93 6.08
N HIS A 31 -2.85 5.25 5.93
CA HIS A 31 -1.75 6.00 5.30
C HIS A 31 -0.45 5.82 6.08
N VAL A 32 0.63 5.54 5.35
CA VAL A 32 1.97 5.30 5.92
C VAL A 32 2.92 6.48 5.74
N ARG A 33 2.51 7.47 4.95
CA ARG A 33 3.22 8.70 4.64
C ARG A 33 2.23 9.85 4.57
N ASP A 34 2.68 11.03 4.94
CA ASP A 34 1.92 12.27 4.80
C ASP A 34 2.84 13.44 4.40
N LEU A 35 2.25 14.54 3.97
CA LEU A 35 2.96 15.80 3.72
C LEU A 35 3.42 16.38 5.07
N PRO A 36 4.71 16.75 5.22
CA PRO A 36 5.15 17.50 6.39
C PRO A 36 4.34 18.78 6.57
N ALA A 37 4.01 19.12 7.82
CA ALA A 37 3.27 20.34 8.20
C ALA A 37 4.07 21.65 8.04
N LYS A 38 5.14 21.65 7.25
CA LYS A 38 5.97 22.81 6.96
C LYS A 38 5.67 23.30 5.55
N ASP A 39 5.86 24.58 5.30
CA ASP A 39 5.76 25.17 3.97
C ASP A 39 6.74 24.51 2.99
N GLY A 40 6.34 24.35 1.73
CA GLY A 40 7.15 23.76 0.66
C GLY A 40 7.07 22.23 0.51
N SER A 41 6.09 21.58 1.15
CA SER A 41 5.85 20.14 0.97
C SER A 41 5.27 19.81 -0.41
N VAL A 42 4.62 20.78 -1.06
CA VAL A 42 4.22 20.72 -2.47
C VAL A 42 4.95 21.85 -3.20
N ARG A 43 5.65 21.52 -4.30
CA ARG A 43 6.45 22.50 -5.08
C ARG A 43 5.88 22.66 -6.49
N PRO A 44 5.00 23.64 -6.74
CA PRO A 44 4.41 23.87 -8.08
C PRO A 44 5.44 24.10 -9.17
N ASP A 45 6.54 24.78 -8.85
CA ASP A 45 7.64 25.08 -9.79
C ASP A 45 8.48 23.84 -10.15
N GLU A 46 8.30 22.71 -9.46
CA GLU A 46 8.98 21.43 -9.70
C GLU A 46 7.98 20.33 -10.12
N ASP A 47 7.05 20.64 -11.02
CA ASP A 47 6.00 19.69 -11.48
C ASP A 47 5.20 19.10 -10.30
N PHE A 48 4.84 19.96 -9.35
CA PHE A 48 4.13 19.61 -8.11
C PHE A 48 4.83 18.52 -7.27
N ALA A 49 6.16 18.41 -7.36
CA ALA A 49 6.92 17.44 -6.56
C ALA A 49 6.57 17.54 -5.07
N MET A 50 6.26 16.39 -4.47
CA MET A 50 5.81 16.29 -3.08
C MET A 50 6.87 15.71 -2.16
N SER A 51 7.05 16.34 -1.01
CA SER A 51 7.83 15.82 0.11
C SER A 51 6.95 14.94 1.00
N TRP A 52 7.42 13.75 1.32
CA TRP A 52 6.69 12.79 2.15
C TRP A 52 7.46 12.49 3.43
N ALA A 53 6.78 12.53 4.57
CA ALA A 53 7.29 12.08 5.86
C ALA A 53 6.58 10.79 6.30
N VAL A 54 7.33 9.91 6.97
CA VAL A 54 6.80 8.71 7.64
C VAL A 54 6.85 8.98 9.13
N ASP A 55 5.73 8.87 9.83
CA ASP A 55 5.71 8.98 11.29
C ASP A 55 6.37 7.75 11.97
N THR A 56 6.72 7.87 13.25
CA THR A 56 7.43 6.82 14.00
C THR A 56 6.65 5.49 14.05
N ALA A 57 5.33 5.53 14.17
CA ALA A 57 4.51 4.32 14.24
C ALA A 57 4.45 3.64 12.86
N SER A 58 4.20 4.41 11.79
CA SER A 58 4.21 3.93 10.41
C SER A 58 5.58 3.38 10.01
N SER A 59 6.67 4.00 10.47
CA SER A 59 8.04 3.54 10.21
C SER A 59 8.28 2.13 10.76
N LYS A 60 7.81 1.84 11.98
CA LYS A 60 7.89 0.50 12.57
C LYS A 60 7.09 -0.52 11.76
N ARG A 61 5.86 -0.19 11.37
CA ARG A 61 5.00 -1.07 10.54
C ARG A 61 5.63 -1.35 9.18
N LEU A 62 6.17 -0.33 8.53
CA LEU A 62 6.88 -0.45 7.25
C LEU A 62 8.15 -1.29 7.38
N ALA A 63 8.85 -1.23 8.52
CA ALA A 63 9.99 -2.10 8.79
C ALA A 63 9.55 -3.57 8.93
N ASP A 64 8.44 -3.83 9.61
CA ASP A 64 7.88 -5.18 9.74
C ASP A 64 7.42 -5.75 8.40
N ILE A 65 6.76 -4.93 7.56
CA ILE A 65 6.37 -5.29 6.19
C ILE A 65 7.63 -5.56 5.35
N ALA A 66 8.62 -4.67 5.38
CA ALA A 66 9.86 -4.84 4.64
C ALA A 66 10.61 -6.12 5.04
N LYS A 67 10.64 -6.45 6.34
CA LYS A 67 11.22 -7.69 6.84
C LYS A 67 10.47 -8.91 6.31
N ALA A 68 9.13 -8.90 6.38
CA ALA A 68 8.32 -10.01 5.88
C ALA A 68 8.49 -10.21 4.38
N VAL A 69 8.51 -9.12 3.60
CA VAL A 69 8.67 -9.18 2.14
C VAL A 69 10.05 -9.71 1.74
N LYS A 70 11.11 -9.47 2.52
CA LYS A 70 12.46 -9.99 2.23
C LYS A 70 12.53 -11.52 2.21
N ASP A 71 11.70 -12.20 2.97
CA ASP A 71 11.64 -13.67 3.05
C ASP A 71 10.45 -14.26 2.24
N ALA A 72 9.66 -13.40 1.58
CA ALA A 72 8.50 -13.79 0.79
C ALA A 72 8.83 -14.00 -0.69
N ASP A 73 7.98 -14.74 -1.38
CA ASP A 73 8.07 -14.96 -2.83
C ASP A 73 7.63 -13.70 -3.60
N GLY A 74 6.52 -13.07 -3.17
CA GLY A 74 6.00 -11.83 -3.73
C GLY A 74 5.28 -10.94 -2.72
N LEU A 75 4.89 -9.76 -3.20
CA LEU A 75 4.08 -8.78 -2.47
C LEU A 75 2.72 -8.59 -3.16
N ILE A 76 1.66 -8.70 -2.37
CA ILE A 76 0.29 -8.44 -2.81
C ILE A 76 -0.27 -7.27 -2.01
N LEU A 77 -0.72 -6.23 -2.71
CA LEU A 77 -1.34 -5.04 -2.15
C LEU A 77 -2.86 -5.17 -2.24
N ALA A 78 -3.54 -5.14 -1.11
CA ALA A 78 -4.96 -5.51 -0.96
C ALA A 78 -5.74 -4.45 -0.16
N THR A 79 -5.48 -3.17 -0.43
CA THR A 79 -6.23 -2.03 0.12
C THR A 79 -7.56 -1.84 -0.59
N ASP A 80 -8.39 -0.92 -0.10
CA ASP A 80 -9.73 -0.71 -0.66
C ASP A 80 -9.74 -0.32 -2.15
N PRO A 81 -10.82 -0.65 -2.88
CA PRO A 81 -10.96 -0.41 -4.31
C PRO A 81 -11.31 1.04 -4.63
N ASP A 82 -10.75 1.99 -3.88
CA ASP A 82 -10.93 3.41 -4.08
C ASP A 82 -9.58 4.10 -4.26
N ARG A 83 -9.66 5.41 -4.49
CA ARG A 83 -8.50 6.27 -4.72
C ARG A 83 -7.56 6.35 -3.51
N GLU A 84 -8.11 6.34 -2.29
CA GLU A 84 -7.31 6.38 -1.06
C GLU A 84 -6.55 5.06 -0.86
N GLY A 85 -7.24 3.94 -1.06
CA GLY A 85 -6.65 2.61 -1.04
C GLY A 85 -5.55 2.47 -2.09
N GLU A 86 -5.74 2.97 -3.30
CA GLU A 86 -4.70 2.96 -4.32
C GLU A 86 -3.47 3.77 -3.90
N ALA A 87 -3.67 4.95 -3.31
CA ALA A 87 -2.59 5.77 -2.78
C ALA A 87 -1.84 5.10 -1.63
N ILE A 88 -2.54 4.44 -0.69
CA ILE A 88 -1.89 3.68 0.40
C ILE A 88 -1.01 2.57 -0.19
N SER A 89 -1.53 1.82 -1.16
CA SER A 89 -0.79 0.77 -1.88
C SER A 89 0.46 1.33 -2.55
N TRP A 90 0.33 2.46 -3.25
CA TRP A 90 1.45 3.17 -3.86
C TRP A 90 2.48 3.63 -2.83
N HIS A 91 2.06 4.24 -1.72
CA HIS A 91 2.99 4.69 -0.69
C HIS A 91 3.77 3.54 -0.03
N VAL A 92 3.11 2.42 0.24
CA VAL A 92 3.78 1.21 0.76
C VAL A 92 4.81 0.72 -0.25
N LEU A 93 4.43 0.59 -1.53
CA LEU A 93 5.34 0.14 -2.59
C LEU A 93 6.58 1.02 -2.70
N GLU A 94 6.41 2.34 -2.75
CA GLU A 94 7.51 3.29 -2.87
C GLU A 94 8.48 3.21 -1.69
N VAL A 95 7.97 3.10 -0.45
CA VAL A 95 8.85 2.92 0.72
C VAL A 95 9.61 1.60 0.65
N LEU A 96 8.98 0.51 0.20
CA LEU A 96 9.64 -0.79 0.07
C LEU A 96 10.71 -0.79 -1.01
N LYS A 97 10.49 -0.07 -2.12
CA LYS A 97 11.51 0.17 -3.16
C LYS A 97 12.69 0.97 -2.61
N GLN A 98 12.43 2.07 -1.91
CA GLN A 98 13.47 2.90 -1.27
C GLN A 98 14.32 2.09 -0.27
N LYS A 99 13.69 1.19 0.49
CA LYS A 99 14.37 0.27 1.42
C LYS A 99 15.05 -0.92 0.72
N ARG A 100 14.99 -1.02 -0.60
CA ARG A 100 15.49 -2.15 -1.41
C ARG A 100 14.99 -3.51 -0.90
N ALA A 101 13.76 -3.55 -0.41
CA ALA A 101 13.17 -4.75 0.20
C ALA A 101 12.63 -5.75 -0.85
N LEU A 102 12.24 -5.24 -2.02
CA LEU A 102 11.57 -6.01 -3.07
C LEU A 102 12.56 -6.77 -3.98
N LYS A 103 13.68 -6.15 -4.35
CA LYS A 103 14.58 -6.67 -5.40
C LYS A 103 13.77 -7.01 -6.66
N ASP A 104 13.84 -8.25 -7.15
CA ASP A 104 13.16 -8.72 -8.36
C ASP A 104 11.81 -9.41 -8.08
N LYS A 105 11.28 -9.28 -6.86
CA LYS A 105 10.04 -9.96 -6.47
C LYS A 105 8.83 -9.37 -7.17
N PRO A 106 7.87 -10.21 -7.61
CA PRO A 106 6.64 -9.72 -8.20
C PRO A 106 5.83 -8.90 -7.19
N VAL A 107 5.24 -7.83 -7.70
CA VAL A 107 4.29 -6.99 -6.97
C VAL A 107 2.96 -7.01 -7.72
N SER A 108 1.90 -7.29 -6.98
CA SER A 108 0.54 -7.38 -7.50
C SER A 108 -0.42 -6.57 -6.66
N ARG A 109 -1.48 -6.06 -7.28
CA ARG A 109 -2.58 -5.34 -6.66
C ARG A 109 -3.87 -6.15 -6.82
N VAL A 110 -4.57 -6.40 -5.73
CA VAL A 110 -5.85 -7.11 -5.72
C VAL A 110 -6.92 -6.23 -5.09
N VAL A 111 -8.10 -6.18 -5.70
CA VAL A 111 -9.24 -5.38 -5.23
C VAL A 111 -10.44 -6.28 -5.04
N PHE A 112 -11.21 -6.03 -4.00
CA PHE A 112 -12.47 -6.72 -3.74
C PHE A 112 -13.47 -5.73 -3.14
N ASN A 113 -14.72 -5.81 -3.58
CA ASN A 113 -15.79 -4.93 -3.09
C ASN A 113 -16.42 -5.45 -1.78
N ALA A 114 -16.16 -6.70 -1.41
CA ALA A 114 -16.66 -7.31 -0.20
C ALA A 114 -15.62 -8.26 0.42
N ILE A 115 -15.55 -8.30 1.75
CA ILE A 115 -14.62 -9.17 2.49
C ILE A 115 -15.27 -10.55 2.71
N THR A 116 -15.74 -11.17 1.63
CA THR A 116 -16.23 -12.55 1.65
C THR A 116 -15.13 -13.49 1.18
N LYS A 117 -15.18 -14.77 1.59
CA LYS A 117 -14.18 -15.76 1.17
C LYS A 117 -14.09 -15.88 -0.35
N SER A 118 -15.23 -15.90 -1.04
CA SER A 118 -15.27 -16.01 -2.51
C SER A 118 -14.65 -14.79 -3.18
N SER A 119 -15.05 -13.57 -2.79
CA SER A 119 -14.56 -12.33 -3.40
C SER A 119 -13.05 -12.16 -3.20
N VAL A 120 -12.53 -12.52 -2.02
CA VAL A 120 -11.08 -12.50 -1.76
C VAL A 120 -10.35 -13.51 -2.64
N LEU A 121 -10.83 -14.76 -2.76
CA LEU A 121 -10.16 -15.78 -3.57
C LEU A 121 -10.19 -15.44 -5.07
N GLU A 122 -11.31 -14.90 -5.56
CA GLU A 122 -11.45 -14.45 -6.94
C GLU A 122 -10.51 -13.28 -7.26
N ALA A 123 -10.39 -12.31 -6.35
CA ALA A 123 -9.47 -11.18 -6.50
C ALA A 123 -8.00 -11.64 -6.55
N MET A 124 -7.63 -12.65 -5.75
CA MET A 124 -6.28 -13.22 -5.75
C MET A 124 -5.97 -13.98 -7.04
N ALA A 125 -6.98 -14.52 -7.72
CA ALA A 125 -6.83 -15.17 -9.02
C ALA A 125 -6.71 -14.17 -10.18
N ASN A 126 -7.14 -12.92 -9.99
CA ASN A 126 -7.14 -11.86 -11.01
C ASN A 126 -6.37 -10.61 -10.54
N PRO A 127 -5.07 -10.72 -10.26
CA PRO A 127 -4.27 -9.57 -9.85
C PRO A 127 -4.12 -8.58 -11.01
N ARG A 128 -4.02 -7.30 -10.66
CA ARG A 128 -3.64 -6.20 -11.56
C ARG A 128 -2.39 -5.49 -11.06
N GLN A 129 -1.92 -4.52 -11.83
CA GLN A 129 -0.91 -3.55 -11.36
C GLN A 129 -1.58 -2.38 -10.65
N ILE A 130 -0.78 -1.55 -9.97
CA ILE A 130 -1.27 -0.28 -9.43
C ILE A 130 -1.81 0.57 -10.58
N ASP A 131 -2.98 1.17 -10.34
CA ASP A 131 -3.67 2.07 -11.26
C ASP A 131 -3.08 3.48 -11.10
N ALA A 132 -2.19 3.85 -12.03
CA ALA A 132 -1.51 5.14 -11.99
C ALA A 132 -2.49 6.32 -12.04
N PRO A 133 -3.52 6.34 -12.91
CA PRO A 133 -4.55 7.39 -12.88
C PRO A 133 -5.21 7.61 -11.51
N LEU A 134 -5.51 6.54 -10.75
CA LEU A 134 -6.06 6.69 -9.40
C LEU A 134 -5.05 7.30 -8.42
N VAL A 135 -3.77 6.93 -8.53
CA VAL A 135 -2.70 7.56 -7.74
C VAL A 135 -2.57 9.04 -8.10
N ASP A 136 -2.56 9.38 -9.39
CA ASP A 136 -2.45 10.76 -9.85
C ASP A 136 -3.65 11.59 -9.38
N ALA A 137 -4.85 11.02 -9.40
CA ALA A 137 -6.04 11.67 -8.86
C ALA A 137 -5.95 11.92 -7.33
N TYR A 138 -5.28 11.03 -6.58
CA TYR A 138 -4.99 11.26 -5.17
C TYR A 138 -3.99 12.40 -5.00
N LEU A 139 -2.86 12.33 -5.71
CA LEU A 139 -1.79 13.34 -5.66
C LEU A 139 -2.31 14.72 -6.04
N ALA A 140 -3.08 14.85 -7.12
CA ALA A 140 -3.66 16.12 -7.55
C ALA A 140 -4.54 16.75 -6.46
N ARG A 141 -5.39 15.97 -5.79
CA ARG A 141 -6.19 16.49 -4.67
C ARG A 141 -5.32 16.85 -3.47
N ARG A 142 -4.30 16.05 -3.15
CA ARG A 142 -3.36 16.37 -2.07
C ARG A 142 -2.57 17.65 -2.33
N ALA A 143 -2.22 17.94 -3.58
CA ALA A 143 -1.64 19.21 -3.96
C ALA A 143 -2.64 20.35 -3.73
N LEU A 144 -3.87 20.19 -4.23
CA LEU A 144 -4.92 21.20 -4.11
C LEU A 144 -5.30 21.50 -2.66
N ASP A 145 -5.38 20.48 -1.81
CA ASP A 145 -5.76 20.64 -0.40
C ASP A 145 -4.63 21.29 0.43
N TYR A 146 -3.38 21.26 -0.05
CA TYR A 146 -2.21 21.81 0.65
C TYR A 146 -1.90 23.27 0.26
N LEU A 147 -2.15 23.64 -1.00
CA LEU A 147 -1.90 24.98 -1.57
C LEU A 147 -3.00 25.97 -1.19
#